data_AF-A0A0K8MD25-F1
#
_entry.id   AF-A0A0K8MD25-F1
#
_cell.length_a   1.000
_cell.length_b   1.000
_cell.length_c   1.000
_cell.angle_alpha   90.00
_cell.angle_beta   90.00
_cell.angle_gamma   90.00
#
_symmetry.space_group_name_H-M   'P 1'
#
loop_
_entity.id
_entity.type
_entity.pdbx_description
1 polymer ?
#
loop_
_entity_poly.entity_id
_entity_poly.type
_entity_poly.pdbx_seq_one_letter_code
_entity_poly.pdbx_strand_id
1 'polypeptide(L)'
;MEKTLKNSQINSLLVTGAAGFIGAHLCQALLLRGYNVIGVDNLNNYYDVTLKQDRLKNLQKFPNFCFYQLNIHDRQVSNRRFSR
;
A
#
# COMPACT_ATOMS: atom_id res chain seq x y z
N MET A 1 -6.44 -36.14 -4.79
CA MET A 1 -7.25 -35.18 -3.99
C MET A 1 -6.43 -34.97 -2.73
N GLU A 2 -5.89 -33.82 -2.38
CA GLU A 2 -6.22 -32.42 -2.69
C GLU A 2 -4.97 -31.69 -3.18
N LYS A 3 -5.14 -30.68 -4.04
CA LYS A 3 -4.06 -29.90 -4.60
C LYS A 3 -3.48 -29.01 -3.50
N THR A 4 -2.24 -29.27 -3.08
CA THR A 4 -1.40 -28.28 -2.40
C THR A 4 -1.43 -27.02 -3.25
N LEU A 5 -2.11 -25.98 -2.77
CA LEU A 5 -2.04 -24.65 -3.34
C LEU A 5 -0.55 -24.32 -3.39
N LYS A 6 0.02 -24.32 -4.59
CA LYS A 6 1.34 -23.72 -4.81
C LYS A 6 1.20 -22.32 -4.26
N ASN A 7 1.92 -22.01 -3.17
CA ASN A 7 2.05 -20.64 -2.70
C ASN A 7 2.59 -19.84 -3.88
N SER A 8 1.70 -19.22 -4.65
CA SER A 8 2.06 -18.15 -5.56
C SER A 8 2.79 -17.16 -4.68
N GLN A 9 4.09 -17.03 -4.90
CA GLN A 9 4.95 -16.15 -4.13
C GLN A 9 4.29 -14.77 -4.23
N ILE A 10 3.66 -14.33 -3.14
CA ILE A 10 3.01 -13.02 -3.09
C ILE A 10 4.17 -12.02 -3.05
N ASN A 11 4.62 -11.61 -4.23
CA ASN A 11 5.78 -10.74 -4.36
C ASN A 11 5.49 -9.33 -3.84
N SER A 12 4.22 -8.92 -3.70
CA SER A 12 3.81 -7.62 -3.16
C SER A 12 2.33 -7.59 -2.73
N LEU A 13 2.05 -6.91 -1.61
CA LEU A 13 0.71 -6.68 -1.05
C LEU A 13 0.24 -5.27 -1.39
N LEU A 14 -0.90 -5.14 -2.06
CA LEU A 14 -1.52 -3.84 -2.35
C LEU A 14 -2.42 -3.39 -1.19
N VAL A 15 -2.18 -2.19 -0.67
CA VAL A 15 -2.99 -1.58 0.40
C VAL A 15 -3.57 -0.26 -0.08
N THR A 16 -4.90 -0.19 -0.22
CA THR A 16 -5.63 1.04 -0.49
C THR A 16 -5.91 1.80 0.82
N GLY A 17 -5.82 3.13 0.80
CA GLY A 17 -5.90 3.95 2.02
C GLY A 17 -4.63 3.88 2.87
N ALA A 18 -3.47 3.66 2.24
CA ALA A 18 -2.21 3.37 2.93
C ALA A 18 -1.71 4.50 3.86
N ALA A 19 -2.11 5.76 3.61
CA ALA A 19 -1.75 6.89 4.47
C ALA A 19 -2.83 7.20 5.52
N GLY A 20 -3.97 6.49 5.49
CA GLY A 20 -5.02 6.56 6.48
C GLY A 20 -4.60 6.00 7.85
N PHE A 21 -5.44 6.17 8.86
CA PHE A 21 -5.14 5.71 10.22
C PHE A 21 -4.90 4.20 10.28
N ILE A 22 -5.87 3.39 9.84
CA ILE A 22 -5.77 1.93 9.86
C ILE A 22 -4.75 1.44 8.82
N GLY A 23 -4.79 2.01 7.61
CA GLY A 23 -3.92 1.62 6.51
C GLY A 23 -2.45 1.79 6.84
N ALA A 24 -2.06 2.88 7.50
CA ALA A 24 -0.66 3.10 7.86
C ALA A 24 -0.14 2.07 8.87
N HIS A 25 -0.93 1.73 9.89
CA HIS A 25 -0.54 0.71 10.87
C HIS A 25 -0.48 -0.68 10.25
N LEU A 26 -1.41 -1.00 9.33
CA LEU A 26 -1.38 -2.25 8.58
C LEU A 26 -0.13 -2.34 7.70
N CYS A 27 0.17 -1.29 6.91
CA CYS A 27 1.38 -1.22 6.09
C CYS A 27 2.62 -1.45 6.95
N GLN A 28 2.74 -0.74 8.08
CA GLN A 28 3.87 -0.90 9.00
C GLN A 28 3.99 -2.33 9.52
N ALA A 29 2.87 -2.94 9.94
CA ALA A 29 2.84 -4.30 10.44
C ALA A 29 3.24 -5.35 9.39
N LEU A 30 2.89 -5.12 8.12
CA LEU A 30 3.28 -5.98 6.99
C LEU A 30 4.75 -5.78 6.62
N LEU A 31 5.22 -4.52 6.56
CA LEU A 31 6.61 -4.18 6.27
C LEU A 31 7.57 -4.76 7.31
N LEU A 32 7.22 -4.68 8.60
CA LEU A 32 7.99 -5.28 9.71
C LEU A 32 8.05 -6.80 9.64
N ARG A 33 7.08 -7.45 8.99
CA ARG A 33 7.08 -8.91 8.73
C ARG A 33 7.87 -9.28 7.46
N GLY A 34 8.46 -8.31 6.77
CA GLY A 34 9.27 -8.52 5.57
C GLY A 34 8.46 -8.61 4.28
N TYR A 35 7.16 -8.31 4.29
CA TYR A 35 6.38 -8.26 3.04
C TYR A 35 6.71 -7.00 2.25
N ASN A 36 6.71 -7.10 0.93
CA ASN A 36 6.69 -5.90 0.08
C ASN A 36 5.28 -5.32 0.07
N VAL A 37 5.15 -4.03 0.31
CA VAL A 37 3.86 -3.34 0.37
C VAL A 37 3.81 -2.24 -0.69
N ILE A 38 2.77 -2.29 -1.51
CA ILE A 38 2.40 -1.22 -2.44
C ILE A 38 1.23 -0.47 -1.81
N GLY A 39 1.47 0.73 -1.31
CA GLY A 39 0.45 1.61 -0.77
C GLY A 39 -0.18 2.50 -1.84
N VAL A 40 -1.50 2.65 -1.79
CA VAL A 40 -2.26 3.59 -2.63
C VAL A 40 -3.12 4.46 -1.73
N ASP A 41 -3.09 5.78 -1.93
CA ASP A 41 -3.98 6.71 -1.23
C ASP A 41 -4.21 7.95 -2.10
N ASN A 42 -5.40 8.56 -2.01
CA ASN A 42 -5.72 9.79 -2.74
C ASN A 42 -5.12 11.03 -2.04
N LEU A 43 -4.70 10.90 -0.78
CA LEU A 43 -4.29 11.99 0.10
C LEU A 43 -5.31 13.13 0.24
N ASN A 44 -6.57 12.90 -0.19
CA ASN A 44 -7.56 13.97 -0.28
C ASN A 44 -7.88 14.60 1.09
N ASN A 45 -8.10 15.91 1.05
CA ASN A 45 -7.91 16.90 2.12
C ASN A 45 -9.09 17.06 3.09
N TYR A 46 -9.96 16.06 3.26
CA TYR A 46 -11.16 16.29 4.08
C TYR A 46 -10.88 16.39 5.59
N TYR A 47 -9.65 16.14 6.07
CA TYR A 47 -9.10 16.50 7.39
C TYR A 47 -7.55 16.48 7.35
N ASP A 48 -6.89 17.17 8.30
CA ASP A 48 -5.45 17.51 8.37
C ASP A 48 -4.48 16.61 7.58
N VAL A 49 -4.08 17.13 6.42
CA VAL A 49 -3.15 16.50 5.47
C VAL A 49 -1.80 16.18 6.12
N THR A 50 -1.41 16.96 7.12
CA THR A 50 -0.16 16.83 7.88
C THR A 50 -0.03 15.45 8.52
N LEU A 51 -1.09 14.92 9.15
CA LEU A 51 -1.05 13.60 9.79
C LEU A 51 -0.92 12.45 8.79
N LYS A 52 -1.52 12.56 7.60
CA LYS A 52 -1.36 11.56 6.54
C LYS A 52 0.05 11.62 5.94
N GLN A 53 0.58 12.82 5.76
CA GLN A 53 1.95 13.01 5.27
C GLN A 53 2.98 12.45 6.25
N ASP A 54 2.81 12.66 7.55
CA ASP A 54 3.74 12.14 8.55
C ASP A 54 3.67 10.60 8.65
N ARG A 55 2.48 10.02 8.55
CA ARG A 55 2.31 8.56 8.42
C ARG A 55 3.00 8.03 7.17
N LEU A 56 2.80 8.68 6.03
CA LEU A 56 3.44 8.28 4.77
C LEU A 56 4.97 8.38 4.86
N LYS A 57 5.50 9.47 5.40
CA LYS A 57 6.95 9.63 5.63
C LYS A 57 7.52 8.51 6.49
N ASN A 58 6.78 8.04 7.50
CA ASN A 58 7.21 6.92 8.33
C ASN A 58 7.24 5.60 7.55
N LEU A 59 6.26 5.36 6.67
CA LEU A 59 6.26 4.18 5.80
C LEU A 59 7.36 4.21 4.74
N GLN A 60 7.67 5.40 4.20
CA GLN A 60 8.74 5.59 3.21
C GLN A 60 10.15 5.30 3.74
N LYS A 61 10.33 5.15 5.06
CA LYS A 61 11.59 4.70 5.67
C LYS A 61 11.88 3.22 5.40
N PHE A 62 10.86 2.45 5.01
CA PHE A 62 11.01 1.03 4.73
C PHE A 62 11.40 0.80 3.26
N PRO A 63 12.47 0.06 2.97
CA PRO A 63 12.94 -0.15 1.59
C PRO A 63 11.99 -1.03 0.76
N ASN A 64 11.16 -1.83 1.44
CA ASN A 64 10.13 -2.71 0.86
C ASN A 64 8.75 -2.02 0.75
N PHE A 65 8.68 -0.70 0.87
CA PHE A 65 7.46 0.08 0.68
C PHE A 65 7.50 0.91 -0.61
N CYS A 66 6.44 0.80 -1.41
CA CYS A 66 6.22 1.66 -2.57
C CYS A 66 4.88 2.38 -2.42
N PHE A 67 4.79 3.66 -2.80
CA PHE A 67 3.56 4.44 -2.68
C PHE A 67 3.13 5.05 -4.01
N TYR A 68 1.85 4.96 -4.32
CA TYR A 68 1.22 5.63 -5.44
C TYR A 68 0.09 6.53 -4.94
N GLN A 69 0.23 7.84 -5.17
CA GLN A 69 -0.89 8.75 -4.96
C GLN A 69 -1.88 8.58 -6.12
N LEU A 70 -3.05 8.01 -5.84
CA LEU A 70 -4.08 7.74 -6.85
C LEU A 70 -5.46 8.01 -6.29
N ASN A 71 -6.30 8.63 -7.12
CA ASN A 71 -7.73 8.67 -6.88
C ASN A 71 -8.35 7.37 -7.40
N ILE A 72 -8.85 6.53 -6.49
CA ILE A 72 -9.45 5.23 -6.83
C ILE A 72 -10.79 5.42 -7.58
N HIS A 73 -11.39 6.61 -7.55
CA HIS A 73 -12.57 6.93 -8.35
C HIS A 73 -12.29 7.09 -9.84
N ASP A 74 -11.02 7.26 -10.25
CA ASP A 74 -10.66 7.27 -11.67
C ASP A 74 -10.65 5.84 -12.23
N ARG A 75 -11.66 5.53 -13.05
CA ARG A 75 -11.85 4.25 -13.76
C ARG A 75 -10.68 3.86 -14.69
N GLN A 76 -9.68 4.72 -14.83
CA GLN A 76 -8.55 4.66 -15.78
C GLN A 76 -7.22 4.29 -15.13
N VAL A 77 -7.18 3.85 -13.86
CA VAL A 77 -5.96 3.32 -13.24
C VAL A 77 -5.64 1.94 -13.84
N SER A 78 -5.15 1.98 -15.08
CA SER A 78 -4.77 0.87 -15.93
C SER A 78 -3.73 -0.04 -15.25
N ASN A 79 -3.86 -1.34 -15.50
CA ASN A 79 -3.07 -2.49 -15.03
C ASN A 79 -1.52 -2.39 -15.19
N ARG A 80 -0.98 -1.24 -15.59
CA ARG A 80 0.41 -1.04 -16.02
C ARG A 80 1.38 -0.58 -14.92
N ARG A 81 0.90 -0.15 -13.74
CA ARG A 81 1.75 0.43 -12.69
C ARG A 81 2.24 -0.57 -11.63
N PHE A 82 1.61 -1.74 -11.54
CA PHE A 82 1.88 -2.73 -10.48
C PHE A 82 2.71 -3.93 -10.95
N SER A 83 3.20 -3.91 -12.19
CA SER A 83 4.07 -4.97 -12.74
C SER A 83 5.54 -4.66 -12.44
N ARG A 84 6.05 -5.17 -11.33
CA ARG A 84 7.48 -5.31 -11.03
C ARG A 84 7.75 -6.64 -10.34
#